data_AF-A0A0F9HUJ0-F1
#
_entry.id   AF-A0A0F9HUJ0-F1
#
_cell.length_a   1.000
_cell.length_b   1.000
_cell.length_c   1.000
_cell.angle_alpha   90.00
_cell.angle_beta   90.00
_cell.angle_gamma   90.00
#
_symmetry.space_group_name_H-M   'P 1'
#
loop_
_entity.id
_entity.type
_entity.pdbx_description
1 polymer ?
#
loop_
_entity_poly.entity_id
_entity_poly.type
_entity_poly.pdbx_seq_one_letter_code
_entity_poly.pdbx_strand_id
1 'polypeptide(L)'
;MAQQHTLGRYKTMVIVDEKGFTNVTYHETIIVDFNKDSIRLRNGGFFTRSTKDRMNQCSSQFALGFTVNQRKGKWYVVFKNKTQLFYNGMVLFRKEL
;
A
#
# COMPACT_ATOMS: atom_id res chain seq x y z
N MET A 1 4.12 -14.47 -22.01
CA MET A 1 3.04 -13.49 -22.25
C MET A 1 2.53 -13.04 -20.88
N ALA A 2 2.86 -11.82 -20.42
CA ALA A 2 2.33 -11.27 -19.17
C ALA A 2 1.48 -10.06 -19.52
N GLN A 3 0.16 -10.20 -19.39
CA GLN A 3 -0.82 -9.17 -19.76
C GLN A 3 -0.66 -7.95 -18.83
N GLN A 4 -0.16 -6.86 -19.40
CA GLN A 4 -0.11 -5.55 -18.75
C GLN A 4 -1.52 -4.95 -18.74
N HIS A 5 -2.27 -5.18 -17.66
CA HIS A 5 -3.51 -4.45 -17.42
C HIS A 5 -3.16 -2.99 -17.10
N THR A 6 -3.54 -2.11 -18.00
CA THR A 6 -3.01 -0.75 -18.16
C THR A 6 -3.46 0.15 -16.99
N LEU A 7 -2.58 0.39 -16.03
CA LEU A 7 -2.74 1.47 -15.04
C LEU A 7 -2.29 2.78 -15.69
N GLY A 8 -3.23 3.71 -15.87
CA GLY A 8 -3.04 4.95 -16.61
C GLY A 8 -1.78 5.73 -16.20
N ARG A 9 -0.83 5.84 -17.14
CA ARG A 9 0.19 6.89 -17.38
C ARG A 9 0.89 7.61 -16.20
N TYR A 10 0.87 7.09 -14.98
CA TYR A 10 1.61 7.67 -13.86
C TYR A 10 2.34 6.59 -13.05
N LYS A 11 3.60 6.32 -13.45
CA LYS A 11 4.71 5.67 -12.70
C LYS A 11 4.32 4.75 -11.53
N THR A 12 3.29 3.93 -11.70
CA THR A 12 2.82 3.00 -10.66
C THR A 12 2.77 1.64 -11.33
N MET A 13 3.65 0.74 -10.89
CA MET A 13 3.76 -0.60 -11.44
C MET A 13 3.27 -1.59 -10.39
N VAL A 14 2.39 -2.50 -10.80
CA VAL A 14 1.93 -3.60 -9.96
C VAL A 14 2.56 -4.88 -10.49
N ILE A 15 3.35 -5.54 -9.64
CA ILE A 15 4.04 -6.79 -9.96
C ILE A 15 3.55 -7.83 -8.98
N VAL A 16 3.08 -8.97 -9.48
CA VAL A 16 2.77 -10.12 -8.64
C VAL A 16 3.98 -11.04 -8.63
N ASP A 17 4.56 -11.26 -7.45
CA ASP A 17 5.67 -12.17 -7.22
C ASP A 17 5.20 -13.63 -7.29
N GLU A 18 6.09 -14.57 -7.63
CA GLU A 18 5.78 -16.01 -7.66
C GLU A 18 5.28 -16.54 -6.31
N LYS A 19 5.62 -15.85 -5.21
CA LYS A 19 5.14 -16.14 -3.86
C LYS A 19 3.72 -15.64 -3.56
N GLY A 20 3.04 -15.04 -4.54
CA GLY A 20 1.68 -14.52 -4.40
C GLY A 20 1.58 -13.15 -3.70
N PHE A 21 2.71 -12.44 -3.59
CA PHE A 21 2.73 -11.05 -3.12
C PHE A 21 2.49 -10.09 -4.27
N THR A 22 1.55 -9.16 -4.09
CA THR A 22 1.31 -8.08 -5.02
C THR A 22 2.07 -6.84 -4.55
N ASN A 23 3.11 -6.49 -5.30
CA ASN A 23 4.00 -5.37 -5.03
C ASN A 23 3.55 -4.18 -5.88
N VAL A 24 3.20 -3.08 -5.22
CA VAL A 24 2.86 -1.81 -5.86
C VAL A 24 4.03 -0.86 -5.70
N THR A 25 4.71 -0.61 -6.81
CA THR A 25 5.88 0.28 -6.90
C THR A 25 5.44 1.63 -7.44
N TYR A 26 5.80 2.71 -6.75
CA TYR A 26 5.62 4.08 -7.19
C TYR A 26 6.98 4.72 -7.47
N HIS A 27 7.16 5.24 -8.69
CA HIS A 27 8.44 5.70 -9.26
C HIS A 27 9.53 4.61 -9.28
N GLU A 28 10.15 4.33 -8.14
CA GLU A 28 11.21 3.32 -7.94
C GLU A 28 11.12 2.68 -6.55
N THR A 29 10.07 2.98 -5.78
CA THR A 29 9.92 2.47 -4.41
C THR A 29 8.64 1.67 -4.28
N ILE A 30 8.75 0.47 -3.71
CA ILE A 30 7.59 -0.33 -3.31
C ILE A 30 6.89 0.39 -2.17
N ILE A 31 5.67 0.87 -2.42
CA ILE A 31 4.86 1.60 -1.43
C ILE A 31 3.89 0.69 -0.68
N VAL A 32 3.43 -0.37 -1.34
CA VAL A 32 2.52 -1.37 -0.76
C VAL A 32 2.94 -2.73 -1.26
N ASP A 33 3.11 -3.69 -0.35
CA ASP A 33 3.13 -5.11 -0.70
C ASP A 33 2.03 -5.82 0.06
N PHE A 34 1.28 -6.70 -0.58
CA PHE A 34 0.23 -7.42 0.11
C PHE A 34 0.03 -8.80 -0.47
N ASN A 35 -0.44 -9.71 0.38
CA ASN A 35 -0.91 -11.02 -0.02
C ASN A 35 -2.27 -11.30 0.65
N LYS A 36 -2.68 -12.57 0.67
CA LYS A 36 -3.93 -12.99 1.30
C LYS A 36 -3.90 -12.86 2.83
N ASP A 37 -2.72 -12.91 3.45
CA ASP A 37 -2.56 -12.99 4.90
C ASP A 37 -2.13 -11.66 5.54
N SER A 38 -1.42 -10.79 4.82
CA SER A 38 -0.80 -9.57 5.33
C SER A 38 -0.67 -8.48 4.28
N ILE A 39 -0.59 -7.22 4.73
CA ILE A 39 -0.35 -6.02 3.93
C ILE A 39 0.78 -5.25 4.58
N ARG A 40 1.87 -5.01 3.86
CA ARG A 40 3.00 -4.19 4.30
C ARG A 40 2.98 -2.85 3.60
N LEU A 41 3.03 -1.79 4.40
CA LEU A 41 3.06 -0.41 3.92
C LEU A 41 4.47 0.17 4.09
N ARG A 42 4.97 0.80 3.03
CA ARG A 42 6.30 1.41 2.98
C ARG A 42 6.21 2.76 2.31
N ASN A 43 7.02 3.73 2.72
CA ASN A 43 7.02 5.05 2.09
C ASN A 43 8.39 5.47 1.55
N GLY A 44 9.39 4.58 1.62
CA GLY A 44 10.74 4.87 1.13
C GLY A 44 11.42 6.04 1.82
N GLY A 45 10.94 6.44 3.01
CA GLY A 45 11.40 7.67 3.69
C GLY A 45 10.72 8.96 3.24
N PHE A 46 9.85 8.92 2.23
CA PHE A 46 9.14 10.10 1.74
C PHE A 46 7.71 10.17 2.31
N PHE A 47 7.45 11.18 3.14
CA PHE A 47 6.10 11.48 3.67
C PHE A 47 5.37 12.50 2.81
N THR A 48 5.19 12.19 1.52
CA THR A 48 4.50 13.08 0.56
C THR A 48 3.03 12.74 0.42
N ARG A 49 2.20 13.77 0.22
CA ARG A 49 0.75 13.61 0.00
C ARG A 49 0.44 12.65 -1.16
N SER A 50 1.26 12.67 -2.21
CA SER A 50 1.18 11.78 -3.37
C SER A 50 1.27 10.31 -2.99
N THR A 51 2.24 9.94 -2.13
CA THR A 51 2.40 8.56 -1.67
C THR A 51 1.18 8.07 -0.89
N LYS A 52 0.61 8.93 -0.02
CA LYS A 52 -0.63 8.62 0.71
C LYS A 52 -1.81 8.41 -0.24
N ASP A 53 -1.99 9.30 -1.21
CA ASP A 53 -3.10 9.21 -2.16
C ASP A 53 -2.98 7.93 -3.02
N ARG A 54 -1.77 7.52 -3.39
CA ARG A 54 -1.51 6.24 -4.08
C ARG A 54 -1.76 5.01 -3.19
N MET A 55 -1.37 5.05 -1.92
CA MET A 55 -1.68 3.98 -0.96
C MET A 55 -3.19 3.81 -0.80
N ASN A 56 -3.94 4.91 -0.67
CA ASN A 56 -5.40 4.88 -0.57
C ASN A 56 -6.04 4.38 -1.87
N GLN A 57 -5.52 4.81 -3.02
CA GLN A 57 -5.96 4.31 -4.33
C GLN A 57 -5.74 2.80 -4.44
N CYS A 58 -4.56 2.31 -4.06
CA CYS A 58 -4.25 0.87 -4.02
C CYS A 58 -5.22 0.13 -3.10
N SER A 59 -5.46 0.64 -1.89
CA SER A 59 -6.41 0.03 -0.97
C SER A 59 -7.83 -0.07 -1.54
N SER A 60 -8.28 0.99 -2.21
CA SER A 60 -9.60 1.02 -2.86
C SER A 60 -9.68 0.08 -4.07
N GLN A 61 -8.63 -0.01 -4.89
CA GLN A 61 -8.60 -0.86 -6.08
C GLN A 61 -8.54 -2.35 -5.74
N PHE A 62 -7.76 -2.70 -4.73
CA PHE A 62 -7.55 -4.10 -4.31
C PHE A 62 -8.41 -4.49 -3.10
N ALA A 63 -9.36 -3.64 -2.71
CA ALA A 63 -10.24 -3.83 -1.55
C ALA A 63 -9.49 -4.29 -0.29
N LEU A 64 -8.36 -3.64 0.02
CA LEU A 64 -7.46 -4.02 1.11
C LEU A 64 -8.00 -3.61 2.49
N GLY A 65 -8.92 -2.65 2.53
CA GLY A 65 -9.63 -2.25 3.75
C GLY A 65 -8.79 -1.39 4.72
N PHE A 66 -7.64 -0.86 4.27
CA PHE A 66 -6.90 0.14 5.03
C PHE A 66 -7.10 1.55 4.45
N THR A 67 -6.87 2.57 5.26
CA THR A 67 -6.85 3.97 4.81
C THR A 67 -5.77 4.74 5.54
N VAL A 68 -4.96 5.48 4.81
CA VAL A 68 -3.89 6.32 5.35
C VAL A 68 -4.36 7.77 5.39
N ASN A 69 -4.36 8.34 6.60
CA ASN A 69 -4.76 9.70 6.89
C ASN A 69 -3.60 10.48 7.51
N GLN A 70 -3.52 11.78 7.24
CA GLN A 70 -2.50 12.65 7.83
C GLN A 70 -3.16 13.61 8.81
N ARG A 71 -2.63 13.70 10.03
CA ARG A 71 -3.08 14.63 11.08
C ARG A 71 -1.87 15.23 11.80
N LYS A 72 -1.82 16.56 11.91
CA LYS A 72 -0.72 17.31 12.57
C LYS A 72 0.70 16.87 12.12
N GLY A 73 0.87 16.65 10.82
CA GLY A 73 2.16 16.19 10.25
C GLY A 73 2.45 14.70 10.40
N LYS A 74 1.67 13.95 11.18
CA LYS A 74 1.82 12.50 11.37
C LYS A 74 0.84 11.71 10.51
N TRP A 75 1.26 10.56 10.03
CA TRP A 75 0.42 9.65 9.26
C TRP A 75 -0.17 8.59 10.18
N TYR A 76 -1.43 8.25 9.92
CA TYR A 76 -2.21 7.29 10.66
C TYR A 76 -2.85 6.32 9.69
N VAL A 77 -2.77 5.02 9.99
CA VAL A 77 -3.40 3.97 9.22
C VAL A 77 -4.63 3.50 9.97
N VAL A 78 -5.78 3.56 9.31
CA VAL A 78 -7.03 2.96 9.78
C VAL A 78 -7.16 1.60 9.10
N PHE A 79 -7.22 0.52 9.87
CA PHE A 79 -7.41 -0.83 9.37
C PHE A 79 -8.20 -1.66 10.38
N LYS A 80 -9.23 -2.39 9.94
CA LYS A 80 -10.16 -3.15 10.82
C LYS A 80 -10.67 -2.32 12.00
N ASN A 81 -11.15 -1.09 11.74
CA ASN A 81 -11.60 -0.13 12.76
C ASN A 81 -10.54 0.28 13.81
N LYS A 82 -9.26 -0.09 13.64
CA LYS A 82 -8.16 0.35 14.49
C LYS A 82 -7.37 1.45 13.78
N THR A 83 -7.15 2.56 14.46
CA THR A 83 -6.27 3.64 13.99
C THR A 83 -4.91 3.48 14.66
N GLN A 84 -3.86 3.39 13.86
CA GLN A 84 -2.49 3.18 14.31
C GLN A 84 -1.57 4.22 13.68
N LEU A 85 -0.48 4.57 14.35
CA LEU A 85 0.53 5.47 13.76
C LEU A 85 1.23 4.74 12.61
N PHE A 86 1.32 5.38 11.45
CA PHE A 86 2.08 4.87 10.33
C PHE A 86 3.57 4.92 10.64
N TYR A 87 4.29 3.85 10.33
CA TYR A 87 5.74 3.81 10.29
C TYR A 87 6.21 3.04 9.05
N ASN A 88 7.41 3.35 8.56
CA ASN A 88 7.95 2.71 7.36
C ASN A 88 8.13 1.20 7.61
N GLY A 89 7.55 0.37 6.75
CA GLY A 89 7.63 -1.09 6.89
C GLY A 89 6.56 -1.70 7.79
N MET A 90 5.55 -0.94 8.22
CA MET A 90 4.42 -1.43 9.00
C MET A 90 3.71 -2.59 8.28
N VAL A 91 3.38 -3.64 9.03
CA VAL A 91 2.63 -4.81 8.54
C VAL A 91 1.26 -4.86 9.21
N LEU A 92 0.22 -5.06 8.41
CA LEU A 92 -1.16 -5.24 8.80
C LEU A 92 -1.56 -6.69 8.51
N PHE A 93 -1.97 -7.44 9.53
CA PHE A 93 -2.39 -8.84 9.35
C PHE A 93 -3.88 -8.93 9.01
N ARG A 94 -4.19 -9.56 7.87
CA ARG A 94 -5.57 -9.76 7.40
C ARG A 94 -6.23 -10.96 8.07
N LYS A 95 -5.52 -12.08 8.23
CA LYS A 95 -5.99 -13.18 9.08
C LYS A 95 -5.72 -12.86 10.54
N GLU A 96 -6.70 -13.17 11.38
CA GLU A 96 -6.47 -13.33 12.81
C GLU A 96 -5.77 -14.69 12.98
N LEU A 97 -4.67 -14.70 13.74
CA LEU A 97 -3.93 -15.92 14.09
C LEU A 97 -4.83 -16.85 14.92
#